data_AF-A0A0R3RBP8-F1
#
_entry.id   AF-A0A0R3RBP8-F1
#
_cell.length_a   1.000
_cell.length_b   1.000
_cell.length_c   1.000
_cell.angle_alpha   90.00
_cell.angle_beta   90.00
_cell.angle_gamma   90.00
#
_symmetry.space_group_name_H-M   'P 1'
#
loop_
_entity.id
_entity.type
_entity.pdbx_description
1 polymer ?
#
loop_
_entity_poly.entity_id
_entity_poly.type
_entity_poly.pdbx_seq_one_letter_code
_entity_poly.pdbx_strand_id
1 'polypeptide(L)'
;MSEQREIVKASWLQHVVHKKGGTLHRKAKILYEEGKWVVLCVHSGRIPLLEWYFSEEYAHGHRPSKVIDLLDSSFVRVIMSDPSRRSFMIGFVDCSRDAIELSALTM
;
A
#
# COMPACT_ATOMS: atom_id res chain seq x y z
N MET A 1 -13.19 -14.55 -21.18
CA MET A 1 -12.01 -13.86 -21.71
C MET A 1 -11.07 -13.64 -20.54
N SER A 2 -9.80 -14.02 -20.63
CA SER A 2 -8.85 -13.75 -19.54
C SER A 2 -8.74 -12.23 -19.39
N GLU A 3 -9.01 -11.71 -18.20
CA GLU A 3 -8.81 -10.28 -17.93
C GLU A 3 -7.34 -9.95 -18.20
N GLN A 4 -7.10 -8.97 -19.07
CA GLN A 4 -5.74 -8.55 -19.39
C GLN A 4 -5.26 -7.66 -18.24
N ARG A 5 -4.31 -8.18 -17.46
CA ARG A 5 -3.68 -7.49 -16.35
C ARG A 5 -2.36 -6.88 -16.80
N GLU A 6 -2.21 -5.58 -16.61
CA GLU A 6 -0.98 -4.86 -16.88
C GLU A 6 -0.37 -4.38 -15.57
N ILE A 7 0.90 -4.73 -15.32
CA ILE A 7 1.66 -4.20 -14.19
C ILE A 7 2.25 -2.85 -14.59
N VAL A 8 1.79 -1.78 -13.95
CA VAL A 8 2.28 -0.42 -14.18
C VAL A 8 3.57 -0.18 -13.39
N LYS A 9 3.61 -0.65 -12.14
CA LYS A 9 4.76 -0.52 -11.26
C LYS A 9 4.75 -1.60 -10.19
N ALA A 10 5.93 -2.07 -9.80
CA ALA A 10 6.09 -2.99 -8.68
C ALA A 10 7.32 -2.61 -7.85
N SER A 11 7.27 -2.88 -6.55
CA SER A 11 8.41 -2.71 -5.64
C SER A 11 8.19 -3.46 -4.33
N TRP A 12 9.27 -3.70 -3.60
CA TRP A 12 9.22 -4.14 -2.21
C TRP A 12 8.81 -2.97 -1.31
N LEU A 13 7.62 -3.07 -0.69
CA LEU A 13 7.10 -2.07 0.25
C LEU A 13 6.59 -2.73 1.55
N GLN A 14 6.59 -1.96 2.64
CA GLN A 14 5.94 -2.32 3.91
C GLN A 14 4.73 -1.43 4.16
N HIS A 15 3.67 -2.01 4.74
CA HIS A 15 2.53 -1.26 5.25
C HIS A 15 2.88 -0.70 6.64
N VAL A 16 2.65 0.60 6.83
CA VAL A 16 2.89 1.31 8.09
C VAL A 16 1.57 1.49 8.83
N VAL A 17 1.48 0.92 10.02
CA VAL A 17 0.28 0.94 10.87
C VAL A 17 0.50 1.85 12.06
N HIS A 18 -0.34 2.87 12.18
CA HIS A 18 -0.33 3.81 13.30
C HIS A 18 -1.31 3.36 14.37
N LYS A 19 -0.82 2.85 15.51
CA LYS A 19 -1.67 2.49 16.65
C LYS A 19 -1.69 3.62 17.69
N LYS A 20 -2.89 4.00 18.13
CA LYS A 20 -3.06 4.86 19.32
C LYS A 20 -2.70 4.05 20.56
N GLY A 21 -1.68 4.47 21.32
CA GLY A 21 -1.32 3.86 22.60
C GLY A 21 -2.38 4.13 23.68
N GLY A 22 -2.57 3.17 24.60
CA GLY A 22 -3.58 3.21 25.68
C GLY A 22 -3.40 4.35 26.69
N THR A 23 -4.50 4.68 27.39
CA THR A 23 -4.81 5.65 28.49
C THR A 23 -4.02 6.95 28.69
N LEU A 24 -2.76 7.06 28.27
CA LEU A 24 -2.02 8.32 28.12
C LEU A 24 -1.78 8.59 26.63
N HIS A 25 -2.70 9.35 26.03
CA HIS A 25 -2.77 9.73 24.61
C HIS A 25 -1.60 10.55 24.03
N ARG A 26 -0.35 10.34 24.45
CA ARG A 26 0.79 11.22 24.07
C ARG A 26 1.75 10.68 23.00
N LYS A 27 1.68 9.40 22.59
CA LYS A 27 2.55 8.91 21.50
C LYS A 27 1.87 7.85 20.64
N ALA A 28 1.71 8.13 19.34
CA ALA A 28 1.34 7.13 18.35
C ALA A 28 2.50 6.13 18.20
N LYS A 29 2.20 4.83 18.29
CA LYS A 29 3.19 3.79 18.03
C LYS A 29 3.11 3.42 16.56
N ILE A 30 4.22 3.62 15.85
CA ILE A 30 4.38 3.19 14.47
C ILE A 30 4.79 1.71 14.47
N LEU A 31 4.07 0.89 13.73
CA LEU A 31 4.39 -0.51 13.48
C LEU A 31 4.54 -0.73 11.99
N TYR A 32 5.50 -1.58 11.61
CA TYR A 32 5.73 -1.98 10.23
C TYR A 32 5.29 -3.42 10.07
N GLU A 33 4.43 -3.67 9.09
CA GLU A 33 4.14 -5.02 8.66
C GLU A 33 5.34 -5.61 7.88
N GLU A 34 5.31 -6.92 7.67
CA GLU A 34 6.28 -7.61 6.83
C GLU A 34 6.32 -6.99 5.42
N GLY A 35 7.52 -6.84 4.88
CA GLY A 35 7.70 -6.36 3.52
C GLY A 35 7.14 -7.34 2.50
N LYS A 36 6.42 -6.80 1.53
CA LYS A 36 5.75 -7.56 0.49
C LYS A 36 6.07 -6.98 -0.87
N TRP A 37 5.95 -7.82 -1.88
CA TRP A 37 6.01 -7.38 -3.27
C TRP A 37 4.68 -6.72 -3.61
N VAL A 38 4.69 -5.39 -3.73
CA VAL A 38 3.49 -4.60 -3.97
C VAL A 38 3.46 -4.17 -5.43
N VAL A 39 2.32 -4.39 -6.07
CA VAL A 39 2.12 -4.18 -7.49
C VAL A 39 0.95 -3.22 -7.71
N LEU A 40 1.21 -2.13 -8.42
CA LEU A 40 0.17 -1.31 -9.04
C LEU A 40 -0.12 -1.89 -10.42
N CYS A 41 -1.36 -2.29 -10.63
CA CYS A 41 -1.80 -2.87 -11.88
C CYS A 41 -3.13 -2.28 -12.35
N VAL A 42 -3.37 -2.40 -13.66
CA VAL A 42 -4.66 -2.07 -14.27
C VAL A 42 -5.23 -3.34 -14.86
N HIS A 43 -6.47 -3.65 -14.49
CA HIS A 43 -7.21 -4.78 -15.04
C HIS A 43 -8.15 -4.31 -16.13
N SER A 44 -8.05 -4.94 -17.30
CA SER A 44 -8.89 -4.66 -18.48
C SER A 44 -8.95 -3.17 -18.84
N GLY A 45 -7.86 -2.43 -18.62
CA GLY A 45 -7.73 -1.00 -18.93
C GLY A 45 -8.59 -0.05 -18.10
N ARG A 46 -9.23 -0.52 -17.01
CA ARG A 46 -10.25 0.26 -16.29
C ARG A 46 -10.05 0.37 -14.80
N ILE A 47 -9.55 -0.68 -14.16
CA ILE A 47 -9.58 -0.78 -12.70
C ILE A 47 -8.14 -0.72 -12.16
N PRO A 48 -7.73 0.41 -11.55
CA PRO A 48 -6.44 0.50 -10.89
C PRO A 48 -6.48 -0.19 -9.53
N LEU A 49 -5.70 -1.26 -9.38
CA LEU A 49 -5.58 -2.01 -8.13
C LEU A 49 -4.17 -1.95 -7.60
N LEU A 50 -4.06 -1.82 -6.28
CA LEU A 50 -2.83 -2.08 -5.54
C LEU A 50 -2.92 -3.49 -4.93
N GLU A 51 -1.94 -4.33 -5.19
CA GLU A 51 -1.95 -5.75 -4.82
C GLU A 51 -0.68 -6.12 -4.04
N TRP A 52 -0.80 -6.96 -3.01
CA TRP A 52 0.33 -7.41 -2.19
C TRP A 52 0.59 -8.90 -2.35
N TYR A 53 1.81 -9.26 -2.65
CA TYR A 53 2.28 -10.62 -2.82
C TYR A 53 3.39 -10.95 -1.82
N PHE A 54 3.48 -12.22 -1.42
CA PHE A 54 4.58 -12.68 -0.56
C PHE A 54 5.93 -12.59 -1.28
N SER A 55 5.94 -12.73 -2.61
CA SER A 55 7.13 -12.61 -3.45
C SER A 55 6.75 -12.25 -4.90
N GLU A 56 7.75 -11.99 -5.75
CA GLU A 56 7.56 -11.70 -7.16
C GLU A 56 6.97 -12.90 -7.93
N GLU A 57 7.35 -14.13 -7.58
CA GLU A 57 6.81 -15.36 -8.19
C GLU A 57 5.30 -15.49 -7.95
N TYR A 58 4.83 -15.12 -6.75
CA TYR A 58 3.39 -15.09 -6.44
C TYR A 58 2.64 -14.04 -7.27
N ALA A 59 3.30 -12.96 -7.67
CA ALA A 59 2.71 -11.94 -8.53
C ALA A 59 2.55 -12.43 -9.97
N HIS A 60 3.50 -13.21 -10.48
CA HIS A 60 3.34 -13.88 -11.78
C HIS A 60 2.22 -14.93 -11.77
N GLY A 61 2.07 -15.65 -10.65
CA GLY A 61 0.98 -16.59 -10.43
C GLY A 61 -0.37 -15.94 -10.10
N HIS A 62 -0.43 -14.61 -10.00
CA HIS A 62 -1.62 -13.83 -9.61
C HIS A 62 -2.33 -14.38 -8.35
N ARG A 63 -1.56 -14.59 -7.27
CA ARG A 63 -2.06 -15.01 -5.95
C ARG A 63 -1.88 -13.92 -4.89
N PRO A 64 -2.63 -12.81 -4.97
CA PRO A 64 -2.47 -11.70 -4.03
C PRO A 64 -2.97 -12.08 -2.63
N SER A 65 -2.23 -11.64 -1.61
CA SER A 65 -2.62 -11.75 -0.19
C SER A 65 -3.53 -10.60 0.26
N LYS A 66 -3.48 -9.46 -0.44
CA LYS A 66 -4.31 -8.28 -0.21
C LYS A 66 -4.49 -7.55 -1.54
N VAL A 67 -5.66 -6.96 -1.72
CA VAL A 67 -6.00 -6.13 -2.89
C VAL A 67 -6.72 -4.88 -2.39
N ILE A 68 -6.38 -3.72 -2.94
CA ILE A 68 -6.99 -2.42 -2.63
C ILE A 68 -7.41 -1.78 -3.94
N ASP A 69 -8.70 -1.50 -4.06
CA ASP A 69 -9.24 -0.64 -5.11
C ASP A 69 -8.86 0.82 -4.83
N LEU A 70 -8.37 1.49 -5.87
CA LEU A 70 -7.92 2.88 -5.85
C LEU A 70 -8.92 3.85 -6.51
N LEU A 71 -10.08 3.39 -7.01
CA LEU A 71 -11.07 4.25 -7.68
C LEU A 71 -11.58 5.42 -6.82
N ASP A 72 -11.64 5.23 -5.50
CA ASP A 72 -12.05 6.22 -4.51
C ASP A 72 -10.86 6.93 -3.84
N SER A 73 -9.64 6.83 -4.39
CA SER A 73 -8.48 7.55 -3.85
C SER A 73 -8.69 9.05 -3.96
N SER A 74 -8.57 9.76 -2.83
CA SER A 74 -8.74 11.22 -2.76
C SER A 74 -7.40 11.95 -2.87
N PHE A 75 -6.34 11.42 -2.26
CA PHE A 75 -5.03 12.04 -2.29
C PHE A 75 -3.88 11.04 -2.15
N VAL A 76 -2.72 11.42 -2.68
CA VAL A 76 -1.44 10.79 -2.39
C VAL A 76 -0.51 11.84 -1.80
N ARG A 77 0.08 11.57 -0.64
CA ARG A 77 0.97 12.50 0.06
C ARG A 77 2.28 11.82 0.45
N VAL A 78 3.40 12.41 0.06
CA VAL A 78 4.72 12.00 0.55
C VAL A 78 4.85 12.35 2.04
N ILE A 79 5.31 11.40 2.85
CA ILE A 79 5.53 11.60 4.28
C ILE A 79 7.01 11.88 4.51
N MET A 80 7.33 13.14 4.82
CA MET A 80 8.71 13.63 5.01
C MET A 80 9.12 13.72 6.49
N SER A 81 8.38 13.11 7.41
CA SER A 81 8.66 13.23 8.86
C SER A 81 10.01 12.62 9.27
N ASP A 82 10.55 11.71 8.47
CA ASP A 82 11.85 11.09 8.67
C ASP A 82 12.62 11.09 7.33
N PRO A 83 13.71 11.86 7.20
CA PRO A 83 14.52 11.94 5.98
C PRO A 83 15.15 10.60 5.57
N SER A 84 15.32 9.67 6.52
CA SER A 84 15.82 8.32 6.25
C SER A 84 14.75 7.40 5.65
N ARG A 85 13.49 7.85 5.60
CA ARG A 85 12.34 7.04 5.20
C ARG A 85 11.65 7.58 3.96
N ARG A 86 11.66 6.79 2.89
CA ARG A 86 10.87 7.06 1.69
C ARG A 86 9.48 6.44 1.85
N SER A 87 8.54 7.25 2.30
CA SER A 87 7.15 6.82 2.55
C SER A 87 6.14 7.75 1.91
N PHE A 88 4.99 7.20 1.54
CA PHE A 88 3.84 7.95 1.06
C PHE A 88 2.55 7.36 1.64
N MET A 89 1.51 8.17 1.64
CA MET A 89 0.20 7.82 2.14
C MET A 89 -0.84 8.02 1.05
N ILE A 90 -1.74 7.06 0.88
CA ILE A 90 -2.93 7.18 0.03
C ILE A 90 -4.13 7.30 0.95
N GLY A 91 -4.88 8.39 0.79
CA GLY A 91 -6.17 8.59 1.45
C GLY A 91 -7.32 8.38 0.48
N PHE A 92 -8.48 7.99 1.02
CA PHE A 92 -9.68 7.68 0.25
C PHE A 92 -10.78 8.71 0.54
N VAL A 93 -11.72 8.84 -0.40
CA VAL A 93 -12.90 9.71 -0.26
C VAL A 93 -13.81 9.17 0.85
N ASP A 94 -13.95 7.85 0.95
CA ASP A 94 -14.68 7.20 2.03
C ASP A 94 -13.94 7.36 3.36
N CYS A 95 -14.47 8.20 4.24
CA CYS A 95 -13.89 8.48 5.56
C CYS A 95 -13.96 7.31 6.54
N SER A 96 -14.73 6.26 6.23
CA SER A 96 -14.71 5.01 7.01
C SER A 96 -13.49 4.14 6.69
N ARG A 97 -12.80 4.41 5.58
CA ARG A 97 -11.65 3.67 5.11
C ARG A 97 -10.36 4.33 5.61
N ASP A 98 -9.58 3.57 6.35
CA ASP A 98 -8.28 4.04 6.82
C ASP A 98 -7.35 4.34 5.64
N ALA A 99 -6.64 5.48 5.72
CA ALA A 99 -5.56 5.78 4.80
C ALA A 99 -4.46 4.71 4.93
N ILE A 100 -3.87 4.34 3.80
CA ILE A 100 -2.74 3.39 3.77
C ILE A 100 -1.44 4.17 3.67
N GLU A 101 -0.50 3.88 4.56
CA GLU A 101 0.86 4.40 4.47
C GLU A 101 1.82 3.28 4.07
N LEU A 102 2.64 3.53 3.05
CA LEU A 102 3.58 2.58 2.49
C LEU A 102 4.99 3.16 2.57
N SER A 103 5.94 2.32 2.97
CA SER A 103 7.35 2.66 3.04
C SER A 103 8.16 1.72 2.15
N ALA A 104 9.14 2.26 1.44
CA ALA A 104 10.14 1.44 0.76
C ALA A 104 10.99 0.65 1.77
N LEU A 105 11.36 -0.58 1.42
CA LEU A 105 12.26 -1.42 2.25
C LEU A 105 13.72 -0.95 2.20
N THR A 106 14.11 -0.30 1.12
CA THR A 106 15.47 0.20 0.87
C THR A 106 15.42 1.68 0.55
N MET A 107 16.43 2.43 1.02
CA MET A 107 16.59 3.86 0.71
C MET A 107 16.90 4.09 -0.77
#